data_AF-A0A0N9HZ37-F1
#
_entry.id   AF-A0A0N9HZ37-F1
#
_cell.length_a   1.000
_cell.length_b   1.000
_cell.length_c   1.000
_cell.angle_alpha   90.00
_cell.angle_beta   90.00
_cell.angle_gamma   90.00
#
_symmetry.space_group_name_H-M   'P 1'
#
loop_
_entity.id
_entity.type
_entity.pdbx_description
1 polymer ?
#
loop_
_entity_poly.entity_id
_entity_poly.type
_entity_poly.pdbx_seq_one_letter_code
_entity_poly.pdbx_strand_id
1 'polypeptide(L)'
;MKRLWKPNADGLVLARQLRQLRENTGLTQGEVGEQLGASASKVHRIEQGQLPWPDELSMMLDLYKVPDATQAVLRNTWEKAWQPRPARAKRDEESAS
;
A
#
# COMPACT_ATOMS: atom_id res chain seq x y z
N MET A 1 -0.51 9.18 -20.59
CA MET A 1 -0.65 10.09 -19.43
C MET A 1 -0.20 9.35 -18.16
N LYS A 2 1.02 9.59 -17.67
CA LYS A 2 1.49 8.98 -16.41
C LYS A 2 0.94 9.81 -15.26
N ARG A 3 -0.05 9.30 -14.52
CA ARG A 3 -0.52 9.95 -13.30
C ARG A 3 0.66 10.06 -12.34
N LEU A 4 0.96 11.29 -11.96
CA LEU A 4 2.02 11.73 -11.06
C LEU A 4 1.68 11.36 -9.60
N TRP A 5 1.28 10.11 -9.34
CA TRP A 5 1.09 9.62 -7.99
C TRP A 5 2.47 9.34 -7.40
N LYS A 6 2.93 10.22 -6.50
CA LYS A 6 4.09 9.93 -5.66
C LYS A 6 3.61 9.24 -4.39
N PRO A 7 4.16 8.07 -4.01
CA PRO A 7 3.85 7.47 -2.72
C PRO A 7 4.18 8.42 -1.58
N ASN A 8 3.30 8.49 -0.59
CA ASN A 8 3.59 9.16 0.68
C ASN A 8 4.34 8.21 1.63
N ALA A 9 4.71 8.69 2.82
CA ALA A 9 5.45 7.90 3.80
C ALA A 9 4.70 6.60 4.18
N ASP A 10 3.39 6.67 4.39
CA ASP A 10 2.56 5.50 4.73
C ASP A 10 2.53 4.47 3.59
N GLY A 11 2.43 4.92 2.33
CA GLY A 11 2.49 4.04 1.17
C GLY A 11 3.82 3.32 1.01
N LEU A 12 4.93 3.98 1.33
CA LEU A 12 6.26 3.35 1.35
C LEU A 12 6.41 2.35 2.50
N VAL A 13 5.85 2.63 3.67
CA VAL A 13 5.82 1.70 4.81
C VAL A 13 5.02 0.46 4.44
N LEU A 14 3.81 0.64 3.90
CA LEU A 14 2.96 -0.46 3.45
C LEU A 14 3.67 -1.34 2.42
N ALA A 15 4.28 -0.73 1.40
CA ALA A 15 4.99 -1.46 0.34
C ALA A 15 6.11 -2.35 0.89
N ARG A 16 6.90 -1.84 1.84
CA ARG A 16 7.96 -2.61 2.51
C ARG A 16 7.39 -3.76 3.34
N GLN A 17 6.29 -3.52 4.05
CA GLN A 17 5.63 -4.57 4.85
C GLN A 17 5.04 -5.67 3.97
N LEU A 18 4.37 -5.32 2.87
CA LEU A 18 3.83 -6.30 1.92
C LEU A 18 4.94 -7.16 1.31
N ARG A 19 6.08 -6.54 0.94
CA ARG A 19 7.25 -7.27 0.46
C ARG A 19 7.78 -8.26 1.51
N GLN A 20 7.97 -7.82 2.75
CA GLN A 20 8.47 -8.68 3.82
C GLN A 20 7.52 -9.85 4.09
N LEU A 21 6.22 -9.60 4.10
CA LEU A 21 5.20 -10.63 4.29
C LEU A 21 5.24 -11.67 3.17
N ARG A 22 5.39 -11.25 1.91
CA ARG A 22 5.59 -12.17 0.79
C ARG A 22 6.86 -13.01 0.96
N GLU A 23 7.97 -12.37 1.31
CA GLU A 23 9.25 -13.08 1.50
C GLU A 23 9.16 -14.11 2.64
N ASN A 24 8.43 -13.80 3.71
CA ASN A 24 8.22 -14.71 4.83
C ASN A 24 7.38 -15.95 4.48
N THR A 25 6.52 -15.88 3.44
CA THR A 25 5.79 -17.04 2.95
C THR A 25 6.55 -17.84 1.89
N GLY A 26 7.71 -17.35 1.45
CA GLY A 26 8.50 -17.98 0.38
C GLY A 26 7.94 -17.79 -1.03
N LEU A 27 6.88 -17.01 -1.19
CA LEU A 27 6.25 -16.76 -2.49
C LEU A 27 7.08 -15.80 -3.34
N THR A 28 7.15 -16.07 -4.64
CA THR A 28 7.69 -15.15 -5.64
C THR A 28 6.65 -14.08 -6.01
N GLN A 29 7.09 -12.96 -6.59
CA GLN A 29 6.18 -11.95 -7.13
C GLN A 29 5.29 -12.50 -8.26
N GLY A 30 5.76 -13.52 -9.00
CA GLY A 30 5.01 -14.20 -10.04
C GLY A 30 3.82 -14.98 -9.49
N GLU A 31 4.07 -15.84 -8.49
CA GLU A 31 3.02 -16.63 -7.85
C GLU A 31 1.95 -15.73 -7.20
N VAL A 32 2.36 -14.64 -6.55
CA VAL A 32 1.41 -13.65 -6.03
C VAL A 32 0.62 -13.00 -7.16
N GLY A 33 1.28 -12.62 -8.26
CA GLY A 33 0.63 -12.05 -9.42
C GLY A 33 -0.46 -12.98 -9.96
N GLU A 34 -0.15 -14.25 -10.16
CA GLU A 34 -1.09 -15.27 -10.63
C GLU A 34 -2.31 -15.39 -9.71
N GLN A 35 -2.11 -15.45 -8.39
CA GLN A 35 -3.19 -15.51 -7.41
C GLN A 35 -4.08 -14.25 -7.41
N LEU A 36 -3.50 -13.09 -7.74
CA LEU A 36 -4.23 -11.82 -7.88
C LEU A 36 -4.86 -11.62 -9.27
N GLY A 37 -4.71 -12.57 -10.21
CA GLY A 37 -5.11 -12.37 -11.60
C GLY A 37 -4.33 -11.23 -12.29
N ALA A 38 -3.08 -11.03 -11.90
CA ALA A 38 -2.22 -9.93 -12.32
C ALA A 38 -0.80 -10.41 -12.72
N SER A 39 0.03 -9.49 -13.21
CA SER A 39 1.43 -9.79 -13.53
C SER A 39 2.36 -9.58 -12.34
N ALA A 40 3.49 -10.29 -12.34
CA ALA A 40 4.60 -10.05 -11.40
C ALA A 40 5.02 -8.57 -11.36
N SER A 41 5.01 -7.89 -12.52
CA SER A 41 5.33 -6.46 -12.63
C SER A 41 4.35 -5.55 -11.89
N LYS A 42 3.09 -5.97 -11.68
CA LYS A 42 2.14 -5.23 -10.84
C LYS A 42 2.49 -5.38 -9.36
N VAL A 43 2.77 -6.61 -8.91
CA VAL A 43 3.22 -6.88 -7.54
C VAL A 43 4.52 -6.13 -7.24
N HIS A 44 5.47 -6.14 -8.18
CA HIS A 44 6.69 -5.34 -8.07
C HIS A 44 6.39 -3.86 -7.84
N ARG A 45 5.51 -3.24 -8.63
CA ARG A 45 5.14 -1.83 -8.44
C ARG A 45 4.47 -1.58 -7.10
N ILE A 46 3.64 -2.52 -6.62
CA ILE A 46 3.04 -2.44 -5.28
C ILE A 46 4.13 -2.39 -4.21
N GLU A 47 5.11 -3.30 -4.30
CA GLU A 47 6.27 -3.34 -3.40
C GLU A 47 7.22 -2.14 -3.56
N GLN A 48 7.06 -1.32 -4.61
CA GLN A 48 7.75 -0.03 -4.80
C GLN A 48 6.91 1.19 -4.36
N GLY A 49 5.71 0.99 -3.81
CA GLY A 49 4.87 2.07 -3.29
C GLY A 49 3.69 2.45 -4.18
N GLN A 50 3.43 1.75 -5.29
CA GLN A 50 2.12 1.88 -5.93
C GLN A 50 1.07 1.29 -4.99
N LEU A 51 0.03 2.07 -4.64
CA LEU A 51 -1.01 1.52 -3.78
C LEU A 51 -1.81 0.44 -4.52
N PRO A 52 -2.00 -0.74 -3.90
CA PRO A 52 -2.95 -1.73 -4.39
C PRO A 52 -4.38 -1.21 -4.21
N TRP A 53 -5.30 -1.77 -4.98
CA TRP A 53 -6.73 -1.58 -4.72
C TRP A 53 -7.14 -2.31 -3.42
N PRO A 54 -8.28 -1.95 -2.79
CA PRO A 54 -8.70 -2.55 -1.51
C PRO A 54 -8.86 -4.07 -1.52
N ASP A 55 -9.39 -4.60 -2.62
CA ASP A 55 -9.56 -6.02 -2.89
C ASP A 55 -8.21 -6.72 -3.06
N GLU A 56 -7.30 -6.14 -3.83
CA GLU A 56 -5.92 -6.62 -3.98
C GLU A 56 -5.18 -6.67 -2.65
N LEU A 57 -5.31 -5.61 -1.84
CA LEU A 57 -4.73 -5.58 -0.51
C LEU A 57 -5.28 -6.74 0.34
N SER A 58 -6.60 -6.93 0.35
CA SER A 58 -7.23 -8.00 1.13
C SER A 58 -6.75 -9.39 0.68
N MET A 59 -6.73 -9.65 -0.63
CA MET A 59 -6.21 -10.90 -1.19
C MET A 59 -4.74 -11.14 -0.83
N MET A 60 -3.89 -10.11 -0.88
CA MET A 60 -2.49 -10.23 -0.50
C MET A 60 -2.34 -10.60 0.99
N LEU A 61 -3.10 -9.96 1.88
CA LEU A 61 -3.06 -10.23 3.33
C LEU A 61 -3.52 -11.67 3.65
N ASP A 62 -4.56 -12.15 2.95
CA ASP A 62 -5.07 -13.51 3.10
C ASP A 62 -4.11 -14.56 2.52
N LEU A 63 -3.47 -14.23 1.39
CA LEU A 63 -2.44 -15.07 0.77
C LEU A 63 -1.21 -15.19 1.68
N TYR A 64 -0.82 -14.09 2.33
CA TYR A 64 0.33 -14.06 3.24
C TYR A 64 0.01 -14.54 4.67
N LYS A 65 -1.23 -15.02 4.92
CA LYS A 65 -1.68 -15.56 6.21
C LYS A 65 -1.47 -14.58 7.37
N VAL A 66 -1.73 -13.30 7.11
CA VAL A 66 -1.58 -12.24 8.11
C VAL A 66 -2.71 -12.33 9.13
N PRO A 67 -2.42 -12.37 10.45
CA PRO A 67 -3.44 -12.35 11.49
C PRO A 67 -4.30 -11.07 11.48
N ASP A 68 -5.58 -11.18 11.83
CA ASP A 68 -6.57 -10.09 11.75
C ASP A 68 -6.13 -8.77 12.40
N ALA A 69 -5.51 -8.86 13.59
CA ALA A 69 -4.99 -7.68 14.29
C ALA A 69 -3.95 -6.93 13.46
N THR A 70 -3.04 -7.65 12.80
CA THR A 70 -2.03 -7.08 11.91
C THR A 70 -2.68 -6.59 10.61
N GLN A 71 -3.67 -7.31 10.08
CA GLN A 71 -4.40 -6.85 8.90
C GLN A 71 -5.08 -5.50 9.14
N ALA A 72 -5.68 -5.28 10.31
CA ALA A 72 -6.30 -4.01 10.67
C ALA A 72 -5.30 -2.85 10.67
N VAL A 73 -4.08 -3.07 11.19
CA VAL A 73 -2.99 -2.07 11.14
C VAL A 73 -2.61 -1.75 9.71
N LEU A 74 -2.41 -2.75 8.86
CA LEU A 74 -2.02 -2.57 7.46
C LEU A 74 -3.11 -1.86 6.64
N ARG A 75 -4.39 -2.16 6.90
CA ARG A 75 -5.52 -1.43 6.30
C ARG A 75 -5.55 0.03 6.73
N ASN A 76 -5.30 0.33 8.01
CA ASN A 76 -5.19 1.72 8.48
C ASN A 76 -4.02 2.47 7.81
N THR A 77 -2.87 1.81 7.64
CA THR A 77 -1.74 2.37 6.89
C THR A 77 -2.10 2.63 5.44
N TRP A 78 -2.82 1.71 4.79
CA TRP A 78 -3.32 1.89 3.43
C TRP A 78 -4.28 3.08 3.31
N GLU A 79 -5.21 3.26 4.26
CA GLU A 79 -6.12 4.42 4.26
C GLU A 79 -5.37 5.75 4.38
N LYS A 80 -4.38 5.83 5.27
CA LYS A 80 -3.48 7.00 5.38
C LYS A 80 -2.67 7.23 4.12
N ALA A 81 -2.29 6.16 3.42
CA ALA A 81 -1.58 6.27 2.16
C ALA A 81 -2.47 6.78 1.01
N TRP A 82 -3.75 6.38 1.02
CA TRP A 82 -4.75 6.80 0.03
C TRP A 82 -5.19 8.25 0.21
N GLN A 83 -5.14 8.77 1.43
CA GLN A 83 -5.34 10.18 1.75
C GLN A 83 -4.07 10.96 1.33
N PRO A 84 -4.05 11.69 0.19
CA PRO A 84 -2.95 12.61 -0.06
C PRO A 84 -2.90 13.57 1.13
N ARG A 85 -1.73 13.70 1.77
CA ARG A 85 -1.54 14.64 2.87
C ARG A 85 -2.14 15.98 2.39
N PRO A 86 -3.12 16.56 3.08
CA PRO A 86 -3.65 17.85 2.66
C PRO A 86 -2.45 18.77 2.56
N ALA A 87 -2.24 19.35 1.38
CA ALA A 87 -1.08 20.18 1.09
C ALA A 87 -1.14 21.37 2.06
N ARG A 88 -0.51 21.21 3.23
CA ARG A 88 -0.38 22.24 4.25
C ARG A 88 -1.73 22.96 4.48
N ALA A 89 -2.75 22.24 4.94
CA ALA A 89 -4.02 22.87 5.33
C ALA A 89 -3.75 23.98 6.36
N LYS A 90 -3.89 25.21 5.88
CA LYS A 90 -3.99 26.50 6.57
C LYS A 90 -2.95 26.80 7.66
N ARG A 91 -1.91 27.52 7.26
CA ARG A 91 -1.19 28.46 8.15
C ARG A 91 -1.62 29.92 7.92
N ASP A 92 -2.79 30.12 7.30
CA ASP A 92 -3.37 31.44 7.00
C ASP A 92 -4.61 31.75 7.87
N GLU A 93 -4.89 30.93 8.89
CA GLU A 93 -5.97 31.19 9.85
C GLU A 93 -5.51 32.09 11.02
N GLU A 94 -4.29 32.63 10.96
CA GLU A 94 -3.67 33.44 12.03
C GLU A 94 -2.93 34.66 11.43
N SER A 95 -3.59 35.48 10.60
CA SER A 95 -3.10 36.81 10.18
C SER A 95 -4.19 37.81 9.78
N ALA A 96 -5.47 37.51 9.95
CA ALA A 96 -6.55 38.47 9.75
C ALA A 96 -7.55 38.42 10.92
N SER A 97 -7.04 38.77 12.11
CA SER A 97 -7.83 39.44 13.16
C SER A 97 -7.81 40.94 12.89
#